data_AF-X8IRA0-F1
#
_entry.id   AF-X8IRA0-F1
#
_cell.length_a   1.000
_cell.length_b   1.000
_cell.length_c   1.000
_cell.angle_alpha   90.00
_cell.angle_beta   90.00
_cell.angle_gamma   90.00
#
_symmetry.space_group_name_H-M   'P 1'
#
loop_
_entity.id
_entity.type
_entity.pdbx_description
1 polymer ?
#
loop_
_entity_poly.entity_id
_entity_poly.type
_entity_poly.pdbx_seq_one_letter_code
_entity_poly.pdbx_strand_id
1 'polypeptide(L)'
;MKAKKYRLITIISMLLVLGIALTGCGKSVKDEALDKVKAVDLKAYMQEDRDAVKDFKAEYEKDLKKAKDDKAAEKVMKQFKKDLKTFATKKEKIDTYTKLVKEQIKALPEDKQKEANKVLNSYKEKLKKLDSNKDFDALTTEINGKITEVSGTTVEVTSSQVETSTPAAKQVVKQQTQSAKSGNNATKASSRAGNTSTPPSKAKQRVWVVDKPAWTETKYRTETYQYTVYRTSDGKEFATYAQAYAYYEKMGDEGYPINFGAVTKTGTRQVPYPVSHPEQGHWEYR
;
A
#
# COMPACT_ATOMS: atom_id res chain seq x y z
N MET A 1 0.35 -34.35 67.95
CA MET A 1 -0.86 -35.11 68.37
C MET A 1 -1.48 -34.38 69.55
N LYS A 2 -2.77 -34.05 69.68
CA LYS A 2 -4.01 -34.35 68.96
C LYS A 2 -5.01 -33.25 69.33
N ALA A 3 -5.80 -32.81 68.36
CA ALA A 3 -6.96 -31.96 68.54
C ALA A 3 -8.00 -32.61 69.49
N LYS A 4 -8.67 -31.81 70.32
CA LYS A 4 -9.94 -32.19 70.96
C LYS A 4 -11.09 -31.53 70.20
N LYS A 5 -11.92 -32.40 69.63
CA LYS A 5 -13.21 -32.17 68.97
C LYS A 5 -14.30 -31.83 69.99
N TYR A 6 -15.48 -31.50 69.44
CA TYR A 6 -16.85 -31.48 69.99
C TYR A 6 -17.32 -30.06 70.35
N ARG A 7 -18.47 -29.54 69.92
CA ARG A 7 -19.72 -30.01 69.26
C ARG A 7 -20.25 -28.79 68.46
N LEU A 8 -21.31 -28.75 67.67
CA LEU A 8 -22.52 -29.53 67.53
C LEU A 8 -23.13 -29.12 66.18
N ILE A 9 -23.69 -30.09 65.47
CA ILE A 9 -24.49 -29.90 64.26
C ILE A 9 -25.82 -29.23 64.66
N THR A 10 -26.16 -28.12 64.00
CA THR A 10 -27.55 -27.63 63.91
C THR A 10 -27.86 -27.26 62.46
N ILE A 11 -28.32 -28.28 61.73
CA ILE A 11 -29.49 -28.30 60.83
C ILE A 11 -29.64 -27.19 59.76
N ILE A 12 -29.57 -27.69 58.53
CA ILE A 12 -30.05 -27.20 57.23
C ILE A 12 -31.51 -26.72 57.28
N SER A 13 -31.82 -25.49 56.80
CA SER A 13 -33.11 -25.09 56.19
C SER A 13 -32.99 -23.60 55.74
N MET A 14 -32.81 -23.30 54.45
CA MET A 14 -33.88 -22.95 53.51
C MET A 14 -34.14 -21.43 53.40
N LEU A 15 -33.67 -20.89 52.27
CA LEU A 15 -34.30 -19.88 51.39
C LEU A 15 -34.56 -18.43 51.88
N LEU A 16 -34.05 -17.54 51.02
CA LEU A 16 -34.72 -16.39 50.38
C LEU A 16 -34.62 -14.97 51.00
N VAL A 17 -33.91 -14.15 50.22
CA VAL A 17 -34.10 -12.73 49.84
C VAL A 17 -33.58 -11.57 50.70
N LEU A 18 -32.94 -10.66 49.94
CA LEU A 18 -32.74 -9.20 50.09
C LEU A 18 -31.53 -8.76 50.95
N GLY A 19 -30.59 -7.95 50.47
CA GLY A 19 -30.67 -6.97 49.37
C GLY A 19 -29.34 -6.64 48.69
N ILE A 20 -29.48 -6.35 47.40
CA ILE A 20 -28.54 -5.81 46.43
C ILE A 20 -28.02 -4.43 46.89
N ALA A 21 -26.72 -4.19 46.80
CA ALA A 21 -26.13 -2.97 46.22
C ALA A 21 -24.60 -2.90 46.41
N LEU A 22 -23.86 -3.52 45.48
CA LEU A 22 -22.78 -2.80 44.83
C LEU A 22 -23.08 -2.78 43.33
N THR A 23 -24.04 -1.92 43.00
CA THR A 23 -24.13 -1.24 41.71
C THR A 23 -22.83 -0.47 41.47
N GLY A 24 -21.83 -1.14 40.93
CA GLY A 24 -20.86 -0.51 40.06
C GLY A 24 -21.46 -0.49 38.66
N CYS A 25 -22.11 0.61 38.29
CA CYS A 25 -22.60 0.87 36.94
C CYS A 25 -21.39 1.08 36.01
N GLY A 26 -20.70 0.00 35.69
CA GLY A 26 -19.63 -0.06 34.70
C GLY A 26 -19.97 -1.18 33.73
N LYS A 27 -19.95 -0.90 32.42
CA LYS A 27 -20.10 -1.96 31.40
C LYS A 27 -19.10 -3.08 31.70
N SER A 28 -19.53 -4.34 31.63
CA SER A 28 -18.62 -5.47 31.77
C SER A 28 -17.56 -5.41 30.67
N VAL A 29 -16.36 -5.96 30.90
CA VAL A 29 -15.26 -5.96 29.90
C VAL A 29 -15.73 -6.63 28.60
N LYS A 30 -16.58 -7.65 28.72
CA LYS A 30 -17.23 -8.34 27.61
C LYS A 30 -18.18 -7.44 26.82
N ASP A 31 -19.04 -6.68 27.50
CA ASP A 31 -19.98 -5.76 26.84
C ASP A 31 -19.24 -4.61 26.16
N GLU A 32 -18.21 -4.07 26.82
CA GLU A 32 -17.36 -3.04 26.22
C GLU A 32 -16.60 -3.56 25.00
N ALA A 33 -16.11 -4.80 25.03
CA ALA A 33 -15.47 -5.43 23.88
C ALA A 33 -16.47 -5.64 22.72
N LEU A 34 -17.70 -6.08 23.00
CA LEU A 34 -18.76 -6.22 22.00
C LEU A 34 -19.12 -4.88 21.36
N ASP A 35 -19.24 -3.83 22.16
CA ASP A 35 -19.51 -2.47 21.66
C ASP A 35 -18.38 -1.98 20.75
N LYS A 36 -17.12 -2.22 21.13
CA LYS A 36 -15.96 -1.86 20.30
C LYS A 36 -15.91 -2.62 18.98
N VAL A 37 -16.24 -3.92 18.98
CA VAL A 37 -16.34 -4.70 17.73
C VAL A 37 -17.43 -4.10 16.86
N LYS A 38 -18.64 -3.88 17.38
CA LYS A 38 -19.77 -3.29 16.64
C LYS A 38 -19.49 -1.89 16.11
N ALA A 39 -18.76 -1.09 16.86
CA ALA A 39 -18.41 0.29 16.52
C ALA A 39 -17.41 0.44 15.37
N VAL A 40 -16.81 -0.66 14.86
CA VAL A 40 -15.98 -0.58 13.65
C VAL A 40 -16.80 -0.05 12.48
N ASP A 41 -16.40 1.09 11.96
CA ASP A 41 -17.08 1.77 10.86
C ASP A 41 -16.76 1.09 9.53
N LEU A 42 -17.77 0.43 8.95
CA LEU A 42 -17.65 -0.19 7.62
C LEU A 42 -17.40 0.85 6.53
N LYS A 43 -17.87 2.10 6.70
CA LYS A 43 -17.63 3.18 5.74
C LYS A 43 -16.20 3.69 5.77
N ALA A 44 -15.36 3.24 6.70
CA ALA A 44 -13.92 3.51 6.67
C ALA A 44 -13.18 2.64 5.65
N TYR A 45 -13.83 1.62 5.08
CA TYR A 45 -13.27 0.67 4.12
C TYR A 45 -13.86 0.85 2.72
N MET A 46 -13.09 0.43 1.71
CA MET A 46 -13.56 0.39 0.32
C MET A 46 -14.71 -0.61 0.19
N GLN A 47 -15.66 -0.34 -0.71
CA GLN A 47 -16.89 -1.09 -0.89
C GLN A 47 -16.64 -2.59 -1.00
N GLU A 48 -15.59 -2.98 -1.72
CA GLU A 48 -15.16 -4.36 -1.95
C GLU A 48 -14.69 -5.06 -0.67
N ASP A 49 -14.14 -4.31 0.28
CA ASP A 49 -13.66 -4.85 1.58
C ASP A 49 -14.79 -4.87 2.65
N ARG A 50 -15.92 -4.17 2.44
CA ARG A 50 -16.95 -3.95 3.50
C ARG A 50 -17.61 -5.25 3.96
N ASP A 51 -17.95 -6.15 3.04
CA ASP A 51 -18.60 -7.42 3.38
C ASP A 51 -17.66 -8.33 4.16
N ALA A 52 -16.38 -8.39 3.76
CA ALA A 52 -15.36 -9.13 4.50
C ALA A 52 -15.15 -8.57 5.92
N VAL A 53 -15.12 -7.24 6.09
CA VAL A 53 -15.04 -6.60 7.42
C VAL A 53 -16.30 -6.87 8.24
N LYS A 54 -17.47 -6.88 7.61
CA LYS A 54 -18.74 -7.19 8.28
C LYS A 54 -18.76 -8.62 8.82
N ASP A 55 -18.38 -9.59 7.99
CA ASP A 55 -18.28 -11.00 8.38
C ASP A 55 -17.23 -11.20 9.47
N PHE A 56 -16.07 -10.54 9.33
CA PHE A 56 -15.01 -10.50 10.33
C PHE A 56 -15.53 -10.04 11.70
N LYS A 57 -16.29 -8.92 11.74
CA LYS A 57 -16.91 -8.43 12.98
C LYS A 57 -17.86 -9.46 13.58
N ALA A 58 -18.75 -10.03 12.76
CA ALA A 58 -19.77 -10.97 13.22
C ALA A 58 -19.16 -12.23 13.87
N GLU A 59 -18.04 -12.72 13.33
CA GLU A 59 -17.31 -13.85 13.90
C GLU A 59 -16.70 -13.53 15.27
N TYR A 60 -16.05 -12.37 15.39
CA TYR A 60 -15.50 -11.91 16.67
C TYR A 60 -16.58 -11.61 17.71
N GLU A 61 -17.75 -11.11 17.31
CA GLU A 61 -18.91 -10.98 18.19
C GLU A 61 -19.36 -12.33 18.74
N LYS A 62 -19.37 -13.38 17.90
CA LYS A 62 -19.73 -14.74 18.31
C LYS A 62 -18.72 -15.30 19.32
N ASP A 63 -17.43 -15.06 19.10
CA ASP A 63 -16.37 -15.52 20.01
C ASP A 63 -16.38 -14.75 21.34
N LEU A 64 -16.61 -13.43 21.32
CA LEU A 64 -16.82 -12.65 22.54
C LEU A 64 -18.04 -13.14 23.33
N LYS A 65 -19.17 -13.45 22.67
CA LYS A 65 -20.35 -14.01 23.34
C LYS A 65 -20.06 -15.34 24.03
N LYS A 66 -19.16 -16.16 23.49
CA LYS A 66 -18.72 -17.45 24.06
C LYS A 66 -17.62 -17.34 25.12
N ALA A 67 -16.98 -16.17 25.26
CA ALA A 67 -15.98 -15.96 26.30
C ALA A 67 -16.60 -16.20 27.68
N LYS A 68 -15.93 -17.07 28.47
CA LYS A 68 -16.38 -17.53 29.78
C LYS A 68 -16.05 -16.56 30.92
N ASP A 69 -15.05 -15.71 30.70
CA ASP A 69 -14.52 -14.76 31.68
C ASP A 69 -13.89 -13.55 30.96
N ASP A 70 -13.60 -12.49 31.71
CA ASP A 70 -13.03 -11.25 31.18
C ASP A 70 -11.65 -11.46 30.53
N LYS A 71 -10.83 -12.36 31.08
CA LYS A 71 -9.51 -12.69 30.54
C LYS A 71 -9.61 -13.35 29.16
N ALA A 72 -10.62 -14.19 28.94
CA ALA A 72 -10.94 -14.76 27.64
C ALA A 72 -11.42 -13.68 26.66
N ALA A 73 -12.30 -12.77 27.11
CA ALA A 73 -12.79 -11.65 26.29
C ALA A 73 -11.64 -10.70 25.88
N GLU A 74 -10.71 -10.38 26.79
CA GLU A 74 -9.52 -9.59 26.49
C GLU A 74 -8.62 -10.24 25.45
N LYS A 75 -8.41 -11.56 25.53
CA LYS A 75 -7.64 -12.30 24.51
C LYS A 75 -8.28 -12.21 23.13
N VAL A 76 -9.60 -12.41 23.06
CA VAL A 76 -10.36 -12.28 21.81
C VAL A 76 -10.26 -10.86 21.27
N MET A 77 -10.41 -9.84 22.12
CA MET A 77 -10.33 -8.43 21.72
C MET A 77 -8.91 -8.03 21.27
N LYS A 78 -7.87 -8.57 21.90
CA LYS A 78 -6.47 -8.36 21.49
C LYS A 78 -6.21 -8.94 20.11
N GLN A 79 -6.74 -10.13 19.84
CA GLN A 79 -6.64 -10.77 18.53
C GLN A 79 -7.47 -10.02 17.47
N PHE A 80 -8.69 -9.60 17.80
CA PHE A 80 -9.52 -8.74 16.96
C PHE A 80 -8.77 -7.48 16.51
N LYS A 81 -8.17 -6.73 17.43
CA LYS A 81 -7.39 -5.53 17.09
C LYS A 81 -6.17 -5.83 16.23
N LYS A 82 -5.55 -7.01 16.39
CA LYS A 82 -4.42 -7.45 15.57
C LYS A 82 -4.88 -7.75 14.14
N ASP A 83 -5.95 -8.52 14.00
CA ASP A 83 -6.42 -8.98 12.70
C ASP A 83 -7.18 -7.88 11.96
N LEU A 84 -7.84 -6.95 12.65
CA LEU A 84 -8.48 -5.78 12.02
C LEU A 84 -7.46 -4.93 11.25
N LYS A 85 -6.19 -4.88 11.69
CA LYS A 85 -5.11 -4.18 10.98
C LYS A 85 -4.71 -4.82 9.66
N THR A 86 -5.22 -6.01 9.33
CA THR A 86 -5.01 -6.64 8.02
C THR A 86 -5.97 -6.10 6.94
N PHE A 87 -6.96 -5.30 7.34
CA PHE A 87 -7.83 -4.58 6.42
C PHE A 87 -7.33 -3.16 6.23
N ALA A 88 -6.97 -2.81 4.99
CA ALA A 88 -6.60 -1.44 4.66
C ALA A 88 -7.85 -0.55 4.65
N THR A 89 -7.80 0.54 5.40
CA THR A 89 -8.84 1.58 5.34
C THR A 89 -8.68 2.45 4.09
N LYS A 90 -9.74 3.15 3.68
CA LYS A 90 -9.70 4.14 2.60
C LYS A 90 -8.61 5.18 2.83
N LYS A 91 -8.54 5.68 4.07
CA LYS A 91 -7.53 6.65 4.49
C LYS A 91 -6.11 6.12 4.28
N GLU A 92 -5.84 4.87 4.68
CA GLU A 92 -4.52 4.26 4.50
C GLU A 92 -4.17 4.06 3.02
N LYS A 93 -5.11 3.65 2.17
CA LYS A 93 -4.89 3.54 0.72
C LYS A 93 -4.54 4.91 0.12
N ILE A 94 -5.31 5.95 0.45
CA ILE A 94 -5.08 7.32 -0.04
C ILE A 94 -3.75 7.90 0.47
N ASP A 95 -3.43 7.71 1.76
CA ASP A 95 -2.18 8.20 2.35
C ASP A 95 -0.97 7.49 1.71
N THR A 96 -1.09 6.17 1.46
CA THR A 96 -0.05 5.38 0.80
C THR A 96 0.18 5.85 -0.64
N TYR A 97 -0.90 6.05 -1.41
CA TYR A 97 -0.82 6.63 -2.76
C TYR A 97 -0.16 8.00 -2.76
N THR A 98 -0.65 8.91 -1.92
CA THR A 98 -0.12 10.28 -1.82
C THR A 98 1.36 10.27 -1.48
N LYS A 99 1.79 9.36 -0.59
CA LYS A 99 3.20 9.21 -0.23
C LYS A 99 4.03 8.72 -1.43
N LEU A 100 3.59 7.66 -2.11
CA LEU A 100 4.31 7.10 -3.26
C LEU A 100 4.47 8.12 -4.39
N VAL A 101 3.40 8.85 -4.72
CA VAL A 101 3.44 9.92 -5.72
C VAL A 101 4.41 11.03 -5.30
N LYS A 102 4.38 11.45 -4.03
CA LYS A 102 5.32 12.47 -3.53
C LYS A 102 6.77 12.02 -3.62
N GLU A 103 7.07 10.75 -3.39
CA GLU A 103 8.44 10.24 -3.58
C GLU A 103 8.88 10.33 -5.05
N GLN A 104 7.99 10.02 -6.00
CA GLN A 104 8.30 10.21 -7.43
C GLN A 104 8.45 11.71 -7.78
N ILE A 105 7.61 12.58 -7.22
CA ILE A 105 7.71 14.03 -7.43
C ILE A 105 9.06 14.57 -6.93
N LYS A 106 9.60 14.09 -5.80
CA LYS A 106 10.89 14.55 -5.27
C LYS A 106 12.07 14.31 -6.22
N ALA A 107 11.95 13.35 -7.15
CA ALA A 107 12.98 13.08 -8.15
C ALA A 107 12.95 14.08 -9.32
N LEU A 108 11.95 14.97 -9.38
CA LEU A 108 11.80 15.98 -10.43
C LEU A 108 12.62 17.25 -10.14
N PRO A 109 12.93 18.06 -11.18
CA PRO A 109 13.44 19.42 -11.01
C PRO A 109 12.52 20.30 -10.14
N GLU A 110 13.09 21.23 -9.37
CA GLU A 110 12.38 21.99 -8.34
C GLU A 110 11.18 22.81 -8.86
N ASP A 111 11.29 23.35 -10.07
CA ASP A 111 10.22 24.05 -10.78
C ASP A 111 9.03 23.10 -11.07
N LYS A 112 9.31 21.87 -11.49
CA LYS A 112 8.31 20.83 -11.76
C LYS A 112 7.71 20.22 -10.52
N GLN A 113 8.45 20.16 -9.40
CA GLN A 113 7.91 19.69 -8.13
C GLN A 113 6.72 20.54 -7.67
N LYS A 114 6.79 21.86 -7.83
CA LYS A 114 5.72 22.79 -7.41
C LYS A 114 4.45 22.55 -8.21
N GLU A 115 4.56 22.40 -9.53
CA GLU A 115 3.42 22.14 -10.42
C GLU A 115 2.77 20.78 -10.14
N ALA A 116 3.59 19.72 -10.03
CA ALA A 116 3.11 18.38 -9.71
C ALA A 116 2.40 18.31 -8.35
N ASN A 117 2.94 18.97 -7.32
CA ASN A 117 2.30 19.03 -6.01
C ASN A 117 0.98 19.82 -6.02
N LYS A 118 0.85 20.87 -6.85
CA LYS A 118 -0.42 21.60 -7.03
C LYS A 118 -1.50 20.67 -7.60
N VAL A 119 -1.16 19.89 -8.63
CA VAL A 119 -2.05 18.89 -9.21
C VAL A 119 -2.48 17.90 -8.13
N LEU A 120 -1.54 17.24 -7.45
CA LEU A 120 -1.87 16.27 -6.39
C LEU A 120 -2.77 16.85 -5.29
N ASN A 121 -2.50 18.08 -4.85
CA ASN A 121 -3.31 18.76 -3.83
C ASN A 121 -4.73 19.08 -4.30
N SER A 122 -4.92 19.45 -5.57
CA SER A 122 -6.25 19.75 -6.13
C SER A 122 -7.20 18.54 -6.14
N TYR A 123 -6.65 17.32 -6.16
CA TYR A 123 -7.43 16.07 -6.14
C TYR A 123 -7.63 15.47 -4.74
N LYS A 124 -7.02 16.05 -3.70
CA LYS A 124 -7.06 15.50 -2.33
C LYS A 124 -8.48 15.28 -1.81
N GLU A 125 -9.39 16.23 -2.07
CA GLU A 125 -10.78 16.11 -1.64
C GLU A 125 -11.59 15.11 -2.48
N LYS A 126 -11.25 14.94 -3.77
CA LYS A 126 -11.85 13.88 -4.60
C LYS A 126 -11.44 12.50 -4.10
N LEU A 127 -10.14 12.32 -3.81
CA LEU A 127 -9.61 11.07 -3.26
C LEU A 127 -10.31 10.64 -1.96
N LYS A 128 -10.55 11.59 -1.04
CA LYS A 128 -11.22 11.30 0.25
C LYS A 128 -12.67 10.85 0.11
N LYS A 129 -13.35 11.23 -0.98
CA LYS A 129 -14.76 10.91 -1.24
C LYS A 129 -14.96 9.57 -1.95
N LEU A 130 -13.88 8.92 -2.36
CA LEU A 130 -13.94 7.63 -3.03
C LEU A 130 -14.47 6.56 -2.08
N ASP A 131 -15.23 5.64 -2.66
CA ASP A 131 -15.87 4.56 -1.93
C ASP A 131 -15.57 3.17 -2.51
N SER A 132 -15.05 3.07 -3.73
CA SER A 132 -14.70 1.83 -4.42
C SER A 132 -13.23 1.81 -4.85
N ASN A 133 -12.65 0.62 -4.98
CA ASN A 133 -11.32 0.45 -5.58
C ASN A 133 -11.33 0.87 -7.05
N LYS A 134 -12.41 0.57 -7.79
CA LYS A 134 -12.51 0.97 -9.21
C LYS A 134 -12.38 2.49 -9.41
N ASP A 135 -13.07 3.28 -8.61
CA ASP A 135 -13.01 4.74 -8.71
C ASP A 135 -11.66 5.29 -8.22
N PHE A 136 -11.04 4.60 -7.26
CA PHE A 136 -9.68 4.88 -6.82
C PHE A 136 -8.66 4.65 -7.94
N ASP A 137 -8.75 3.54 -8.67
CA ASP A 137 -7.88 3.22 -9.79
C ASP A 137 -8.02 4.25 -10.92
N ALA A 138 -9.27 4.62 -11.25
CA ALA A 138 -9.54 5.63 -12.26
C ALA A 138 -8.97 7.01 -11.87
N LEU A 139 -9.20 7.44 -10.63
CA LEU A 139 -8.75 8.76 -10.17
C LEU A 139 -7.23 8.84 -10.03
N THR A 140 -6.59 7.78 -9.52
CA THR A 140 -5.12 7.73 -9.40
C THR A 140 -4.45 7.72 -10.78
N THR A 141 -5.04 7.05 -11.76
CA THR A 141 -4.60 7.10 -13.17
C THR A 141 -4.71 8.52 -13.73
N GLU A 142 -5.83 9.22 -13.49
CA GLU A 142 -6.02 10.61 -13.93
C GLU A 142 -4.96 11.54 -13.31
N ILE A 143 -4.72 11.42 -11.99
CA ILE A 143 -3.74 12.23 -11.27
C ILE A 143 -2.33 11.96 -11.82
N ASN A 144 -1.95 10.70 -11.98
CA ASN A 144 -0.65 10.30 -12.52
C ASN A 144 -0.43 10.86 -13.93
N GLY A 145 -1.46 10.81 -14.79
CA GLY A 145 -1.42 11.38 -16.15
C GLY A 145 -1.20 12.89 -16.12
N LYS A 146 -1.95 13.62 -15.29
CA LYS A 146 -1.80 15.09 -15.15
C LYS A 146 -0.45 15.51 -14.57
N ILE A 147 0.08 14.74 -13.62
CA ILE A 147 1.43 14.98 -13.09
C ILE A 147 2.47 14.73 -14.18
N THR A 148 2.30 13.69 -14.98
CA THR A 148 3.19 13.39 -16.12
C THR A 148 3.17 14.51 -17.14
N GLU A 149 1.99 15.06 -17.48
CA GLU A 149 1.82 16.17 -18.41
C GLU A 149 2.57 17.43 -17.95
N VAL A 150 2.43 17.84 -16.69
CA VAL A 150 3.08 19.06 -16.19
C VAL A 150 4.59 18.88 -15.97
N SER A 151 5.03 17.68 -15.59
CA SER A 151 6.44 17.41 -15.25
C SER A 151 7.31 16.94 -16.42
N GLY A 152 6.70 16.47 -17.51
CA GLY A 152 7.42 15.83 -18.62
C GLY A 152 8.11 14.52 -18.24
N THR A 153 7.86 14.01 -17.04
CA THR A 153 8.42 12.76 -16.50
C THR A 153 7.28 11.84 -16.12
N THR A 154 7.34 10.59 -16.57
CA THR A 154 6.32 9.61 -16.25
C THR A 154 6.23 9.39 -14.75
N VAL A 155 5.07 9.69 -14.19
CA VAL A 155 4.69 9.31 -12.82
C VAL A 155 3.67 8.19 -12.93
N GLU A 156 4.01 7.03 -12.37
CA GLU A 156 3.19 5.83 -12.44
C GLU A 156 3.18 5.18 -11.07
N VAL A 157 2.12 5.46 -10.31
CA VAL A 157 1.81 4.78 -9.05
C VAL A 157 0.52 4.02 -9.27
N THR A 158 0.59 2.70 -9.36
CA THR A 158 -0.59 1.87 -9.60
C THR A 158 -1.29 1.50 -8.30
N SER A 159 -2.55 1.12 -8.42
CA SER A 159 -3.33 0.64 -7.29
C SER A 159 -2.76 -0.61 -6.65
N SER A 160 -2.23 -1.55 -7.44
CA SER A 160 -1.56 -2.74 -6.89
C SER A 160 -0.36 -2.35 -6.03
N GLN A 161 0.45 -1.38 -6.46
CA GLN A 161 1.54 -0.85 -5.65
C GLN A 161 1.05 -0.20 -4.35
N VAL A 162 -0.08 0.52 -4.41
CA VAL A 162 -0.70 1.10 -3.22
C VAL A 162 -1.16 0.00 -2.27
N GLU A 163 -1.88 -1.01 -2.76
CA GLU A 163 -2.43 -2.10 -1.95
C GLU A 163 -1.33 -2.88 -1.22
N THR A 164 -0.24 -3.22 -1.91
CA THR A 164 0.88 -3.99 -1.33
C THR A 164 1.81 -3.13 -0.46
N SER A 165 1.79 -1.81 -0.62
CA SER A 165 2.57 -0.88 0.21
C SER A 165 1.86 -0.44 1.50
N THR A 166 0.57 -0.75 1.64
CA THR A 166 -0.20 -0.39 2.84
C THR A 166 0.37 -1.03 4.12
N PRO A 167 0.16 -0.41 5.30
CA PRO A 167 0.47 -1.05 6.57
C PRO A 167 -0.21 -2.41 6.75
N ALA A 168 -1.42 -2.55 6.21
CA ALA A 168 -2.21 -3.77 6.28
C ALA A 168 -1.55 -4.95 5.54
N ALA A 169 -1.06 -4.72 4.32
CA ALA A 169 -0.30 -5.73 3.58
C ALA A 169 0.93 -6.22 4.36
N LYS A 170 1.65 -5.31 5.02
CA LYS A 170 2.80 -5.64 5.88
C LYS A 170 2.40 -6.50 7.08
N GLN A 171 1.21 -6.29 7.65
CA GLN A 171 0.70 -7.13 8.74
C GLN A 171 0.35 -8.54 8.25
N VAL A 172 -0.26 -8.66 7.07
CA VAL A 172 -0.58 -9.96 6.46
C VAL A 172 0.67 -10.80 6.25
N VAL A 173 1.72 -10.22 5.62
CA VAL A 173 3.00 -10.91 5.39
C VAL A 173 3.62 -11.38 6.72
N LYS A 174 3.54 -10.54 7.77
CA LYS A 174 4.02 -10.89 9.11
C LYS A 174 3.23 -12.04 9.74
N GLN A 175 1.91 -12.13 9.51
CA GLN A 175 1.10 -13.24 10.01
C GLN A 175 1.41 -14.54 9.27
N GLN A 176 1.56 -14.51 7.94
CA GLN A 176 1.94 -15.69 7.14
C GLN A 176 3.29 -16.26 7.54
N THR A 177 4.30 -15.40 7.74
CA THR A 177 5.64 -15.81 8.16
C THR A 177 5.69 -16.33 9.60
N GLN A 178 4.75 -15.94 10.46
CA GLN A 178 4.59 -16.51 11.81
C GLN A 178 3.96 -17.90 11.78
N SER A 179 2.98 -18.13 10.90
CA SER A 179 2.35 -19.45 10.71
C SER A 179 3.30 -20.48 10.09
N ALA A 180 4.23 -20.04 9.23
CA ALA A 180 5.24 -20.91 8.61
C ALA A 180 6.35 -21.39 9.57
N LYS A 181 6.45 -20.82 10.79
CA LYS A 181 7.48 -21.20 11.77
C LYS A 181 7.12 -22.40 12.65
N SER A 182 5.99 -23.07 12.37
CA SER A 182 5.63 -24.37 12.93
C SER A 182 5.80 -25.47 11.87
N GLY A 183 7.04 -25.73 11.48
CA GLY A 183 7.37 -26.74 10.47
C GLY A 183 8.86 -27.04 10.45
N ASN A 184 9.39 -27.64 11.51
CA ASN A 184 10.68 -28.32 11.39
C ASN A 184 10.50 -29.54 10.49
N ASN A 185 11.27 -29.56 9.41
CA ASN A 185 11.53 -30.75 8.61
C ASN A 185 11.84 -31.96 9.49
N ALA A 186 10.97 -32.97 9.45
CA ALA A 186 11.34 -34.36 9.68
C ALA A 186 10.37 -35.24 8.90
N THR A 187 10.84 -35.77 7.79
CA THR A 187 10.24 -36.91 7.08
C THR A 187 10.07 -38.11 8.02
N LYS A 188 8.83 -38.45 8.43
CA LYS A 188 8.39 -39.84 8.64
C LYS A 188 6.87 -39.94 8.85
N ALA A 189 6.35 -41.11 8.48
CA ALA A 189 4.95 -41.43 8.25
C ALA A 189 4.05 -41.57 9.49
N SER A 190 2.75 -41.44 9.22
CA SER A 190 1.57 -42.11 9.83
C SER A 190 1.11 -41.79 11.27
N SER A 191 -0.23 -41.70 11.35
CA SER A 191 -1.14 -41.91 12.49
C SER A 191 -1.59 -40.69 13.32
N ARG A 192 -2.68 -40.92 14.04
CA ARG A 192 -3.84 -40.04 14.28
C ARG A 192 -3.90 -39.54 15.73
N ALA A 193 -4.54 -38.37 15.90
CA ALA A 193 -5.18 -37.80 17.09
C ALA A 193 -4.31 -37.14 18.19
N GLY A 194 -4.75 -35.93 18.62
CA GLY A 194 -4.51 -35.38 19.96
C GLY A 194 -4.19 -33.88 20.03
N ASN A 195 -5.19 -33.07 20.38
CA ASN A 195 -5.14 -31.61 20.67
C ASN A 195 -3.94 -31.20 21.56
N THR A 196 -3.32 -30.03 21.40
CA THR A 196 -3.78 -28.69 21.84
C THR A 196 -2.64 -27.71 21.51
N SER A 197 -2.83 -26.59 20.80
CA SER A 197 -2.80 -25.23 21.39
C SER A 197 -2.68 -24.15 20.30
N THR A 198 -3.75 -23.87 19.57
CA THR A 198 -3.97 -22.54 18.98
C THR A 198 -5.47 -22.43 18.77
N PRO A 199 -6.20 -21.44 19.32
CA PRO A 199 -7.52 -21.17 18.76
C PRO A 199 -7.27 -20.80 17.30
N PRO A 200 -7.82 -21.55 16.32
CA PRO A 200 -7.68 -21.17 14.92
C PRO A 200 -8.38 -19.82 14.80
N SER A 201 -7.72 -18.79 14.28
CA SER A 201 -8.46 -17.61 13.84
C SER A 201 -9.43 -18.11 12.79
N LYS A 202 -10.71 -18.24 13.16
CA LYS A 202 -11.76 -18.66 12.23
C LYS A 202 -12.09 -17.57 11.21
N ALA A 203 -11.69 -16.33 11.53
CA ALA A 203 -11.68 -15.21 10.62
C ALA A 203 -10.75 -15.53 9.44
N LYS A 204 -11.34 -15.54 8.23
CA LYS A 204 -10.62 -15.76 6.99
C LYS A 204 -9.40 -14.85 6.91
N GLN A 205 -8.23 -15.45 6.76
CA GLN A 205 -6.99 -14.73 6.60
C GLN A 205 -6.95 -14.08 5.22
N ARG A 206 -6.69 -12.77 5.20
CA ARG A 206 -6.41 -12.06 3.95
C ARG A 206 -5.05 -12.51 3.41
N VAL A 207 -4.96 -12.86 2.13
CA VAL A 207 -3.74 -13.35 1.46
C VAL A 207 -3.60 -12.65 0.12
N TRP A 208 -2.41 -12.09 -0.16
CA TRP A 208 -2.11 -11.52 -1.47
C TRP A 208 -1.70 -12.64 -2.41
N VAL A 209 -2.44 -12.80 -3.51
CA VAL A 209 -2.13 -13.76 -4.58
C VAL A 209 -1.58 -12.98 -5.76
N VAL A 210 -0.37 -13.34 -6.19
CA VAL A 210 0.30 -12.70 -7.31
C VAL A 210 -0.17 -13.34 -8.61
N ASP A 211 -0.83 -12.55 -9.45
CA ASP A 211 -1.28 -12.97 -10.78
C ASP A 211 -0.20 -12.68 -11.85
N LYS A 212 0.51 -11.55 -11.71
CA LYS A 212 1.65 -11.19 -12.55
C LYS A 212 2.77 -10.57 -11.71
N PRO A 213 4.03 -11.03 -11.88
CA PRO A 213 5.14 -10.46 -11.15
C PRO A 213 5.44 -9.02 -11.60
N ALA A 214 6.10 -8.26 -10.72
CA ALA A 214 6.65 -6.95 -11.08
C ALA A 214 7.71 -7.11 -12.19
N TRP A 215 7.77 -6.16 -13.12
CA TRP A 215 8.71 -6.17 -14.25
C TRP A 215 9.03 -4.74 -14.74
N THR A 216 10.06 -4.59 -15.57
CA THR A 216 10.49 -3.29 -16.10
C THR A 216 10.41 -3.27 -17.62
N GLU A 217 9.73 -2.27 -18.18
CA GLU A 217 9.63 -1.99 -19.61
C GLU A 217 10.63 -0.91 -20.02
N THR A 218 11.19 -0.97 -21.22
CA THR A 218 11.96 0.15 -21.80
C THR A 218 11.10 0.91 -22.80
N LYS A 219 10.86 2.21 -22.56
CA LYS A 219 10.15 3.11 -23.48
C LYS A 219 11.10 4.17 -24.04
N TYR A 220 10.65 4.91 -25.07
CA TYR A 220 11.43 5.94 -25.73
C TYR A 220 10.70 7.28 -25.70
N ARG A 221 11.44 8.35 -25.42
CA ARG A 221 10.93 9.72 -25.51
C ARG A 221 11.75 10.53 -26.50
N THR A 222 11.09 11.43 -27.20
CA THR A 222 11.74 12.42 -28.07
C THR A 222 12.34 13.53 -27.21
N GLU A 223 13.65 13.69 -27.27
CA GLU A 223 14.37 14.80 -26.67
C GLU A 223 14.86 15.75 -27.76
N THR A 224 14.64 17.04 -27.57
CA THR A 224 15.17 18.10 -28.42
C THR A 224 16.54 18.51 -27.88
N TYR A 225 17.57 18.50 -28.72
CA TYR A 225 18.92 18.91 -28.34
C TYR A 225 19.44 19.98 -29.30
N GLN A 226 20.29 20.85 -28.78
CA GLN A 226 21.02 21.83 -29.59
C GLN A 226 22.39 21.28 -29.96
N TYR A 227 22.80 21.50 -31.20
CA TYR A 227 24.12 21.16 -31.68
C TYR A 227 24.65 22.26 -32.60
N THR A 228 25.95 22.45 -32.62
CA THR A 228 26.59 23.46 -33.46
C THR A 228 27.05 22.83 -34.76
N VAL A 229 26.74 23.48 -35.88
CA VAL A 229 27.33 23.20 -37.19
C VAL A 229 28.13 24.41 -37.64
N TYR A 230 29.07 24.20 -38.56
CA TYR A 230 29.82 25.29 -39.19
C TYR A 230 29.28 25.49 -40.59
N ARG A 231 28.68 26.66 -40.83
CA ARG A 231 28.08 26.99 -42.12
C ARG A 231 28.96 27.98 -42.86
N THR A 232 29.23 27.68 -44.13
CA THR A 232 29.97 28.54 -45.04
C THR A 232 29.06 29.52 -45.77
N SER A 233 29.61 30.62 -46.29
CA SER A 233 28.86 31.68 -46.98
C SER A 233 28.20 31.23 -48.28
N ASP A 234 28.69 30.15 -48.90
CA ASP A 234 28.07 29.48 -50.06
C ASP A 234 26.98 28.46 -49.67
N GLY A 235 26.70 28.33 -48.36
CA GLY A 235 25.58 27.57 -47.83
C GLY A 235 25.87 26.12 -47.45
N LYS A 236 27.11 25.63 -47.59
CA LYS A 236 27.47 24.28 -47.11
C LYS A 236 27.56 24.24 -45.59
N GLU A 237 27.25 23.08 -45.01
CA GLU A 237 27.29 22.85 -43.57
C GLU A 237 28.23 21.69 -43.24
N PHE A 238 29.05 21.89 -42.21
CA PHE A 238 30.02 20.92 -41.72
C PHE A 238 29.77 20.64 -40.24
N ALA A 239 29.97 19.38 -39.84
CA ALA A 239 29.76 18.95 -38.46
C ALA A 239 30.89 19.43 -37.52
N THR A 240 32.09 19.70 -38.07
CA THR A 240 33.25 20.11 -37.28
C THR A 240 33.96 21.32 -37.90
N TYR A 241 34.65 22.08 -37.05
CA TYR A 241 35.46 23.22 -37.48
C TYR A 241 36.52 22.82 -38.50
N ALA A 242 37.21 21.69 -38.27
CA ALA A 242 38.28 21.22 -39.13
C ALA A 242 37.80 20.93 -40.56
N GLN A 243 36.60 20.36 -40.71
CA GLN A 243 36.00 20.13 -42.03
C GLN A 243 35.65 21.43 -42.74
N ALA A 244 35.09 22.41 -42.01
CA ALA A 244 34.79 23.72 -42.57
C ALA A 244 36.07 24.49 -42.96
N TYR A 245 37.12 24.39 -42.15
CA TYR A 245 38.41 25.04 -42.40
C TYR A 245 39.13 24.44 -43.61
N ALA A 246 39.16 23.12 -43.74
CA ALA A 246 39.73 22.47 -44.92
C ALA A 246 38.99 22.86 -46.22
N TYR A 247 37.67 23.05 -46.15
CA TYR A 247 36.90 23.56 -47.29
C TYR A 247 37.17 25.03 -47.58
N TYR A 248 37.33 25.86 -46.54
CA TYR A 248 37.74 27.26 -46.65
C TYR A 248 39.09 27.41 -47.37
N GLU A 249 40.11 26.65 -46.97
CA GLU A 249 41.44 26.68 -47.59
C GLU A 249 41.38 26.29 -49.07
N LYS A 250 40.72 25.17 -49.37
CA LYS A 250 40.55 24.69 -50.75
C LYS A 250 39.92 25.75 -51.66
N MET A 251 38.85 26.40 -51.20
CA MET A 251 38.14 27.40 -52.00
C MET A 251 38.96 28.69 -52.15
N GLY A 252 39.76 29.05 -51.15
CA GLY A 252 40.75 30.12 -51.25
C GLY A 252 41.81 29.86 -52.33
N ASP A 253 42.35 28.64 -52.39
CA ASP A 253 43.33 28.22 -53.41
C ASP A 253 42.72 28.21 -54.83
N GLU A 254 41.43 27.88 -54.94
CA GLU A 254 40.67 27.91 -56.21
C GLU A 254 40.21 29.33 -56.62
N GLY A 255 40.54 30.37 -55.84
CA GLY A 255 40.22 31.77 -56.14
C GLY A 255 38.81 32.22 -55.74
N TYR A 256 38.11 31.43 -54.92
CA TYR A 256 36.75 31.71 -54.43
C TYR A 256 36.76 31.91 -52.91
N PRO A 257 37.09 33.12 -52.41
CA PRO A 257 37.13 33.37 -50.98
C PRO A 257 35.73 33.20 -50.35
N ILE A 258 35.61 32.24 -49.44
CA ILE A 258 34.40 31.98 -48.65
C ILE A 258 34.70 32.26 -47.18
N ASN A 259 33.67 32.57 -46.39
CA ASN A 259 33.79 32.65 -44.93
C ASN A 259 32.94 31.56 -44.29
N PHE A 260 33.22 31.21 -43.04
CA PHE A 260 32.39 30.27 -42.29
C PHE A 260 32.24 30.69 -40.83
N GLY A 261 31.14 30.25 -40.21
CA GLY A 261 30.85 30.55 -38.82
C GLY A 261 30.04 29.45 -38.14
N ALA A 262 30.06 29.44 -36.82
CA ALA A 262 29.27 28.53 -36.00
C ALA A 262 27.78 28.93 -36.03
N VAL A 263 26.91 27.97 -36.28
CA VAL A 263 25.46 28.11 -36.26
C VAL A 263 24.88 27.04 -35.35
N THR A 264 24.11 27.45 -34.35
CA THR A 264 23.38 26.52 -33.49
C THR A 264 22.12 26.04 -34.19
N LYS A 265 21.98 24.72 -34.29
CA LYS A 265 20.81 24.02 -34.79
C LYS A 265 20.14 23.22 -33.70
N THR A 266 18.90 22.84 -33.96
CA THR A 266 18.08 22.02 -33.07
C THR A 266 17.76 20.72 -33.77
N GLY A 267 18.05 19.60 -33.10
CA GLY A 267 17.73 18.25 -33.54
C GLY A 267 16.84 17.54 -32.55
N THR A 268 16.29 16.39 -32.95
CA THR A 268 15.52 15.50 -32.08
C THR A 268 16.16 14.13 -32.05
N ARG A 269 16.14 13.48 -30.88
CA ARG A 269 16.62 12.09 -30.71
C ARG A 269 15.67 11.29 -29.82
N GLN A 270 15.59 9.99 -30.07
CA GLN A 270 14.91 9.06 -29.16
C GLN A 270 15.86 8.64 -28.04
N VAL A 271 15.46 8.86 -26.79
CA VAL A 271 16.24 8.45 -25.62
C VAL A 271 15.46 7.37 -24.86
N PRO A 272 16.07 6.19 -24.59
CA PRO A 272 15.41 5.15 -23.82
C PRO A 272 15.25 5.57 -22.35
N TYR A 273 14.15 5.16 -21.73
CA TYR A 273 13.92 5.31 -20.31
C TYR A 273 13.18 4.10 -19.74
N PRO A 274 13.52 3.64 -18.52
CA PRO A 274 12.85 2.52 -17.89
C PRO A 274 11.49 2.94 -17.31
N VAL A 275 10.51 2.05 -17.43
CA VAL A 275 9.18 2.15 -16.82
C VAL A 275 8.96 0.93 -15.94
N SER A 276 8.76 1.15 -14.65
CA SER A 276 8.58 0.06 -13.67
C SER A 276 7.10 -0.29 -13.55
N HIS A 277 6.77 -1.56 -13.79
CA HIS A 277 5.45 -2.11 -13.58
C HIS A 277 5.41 -2.90 -12.27
N PRO A 278 4.58 -2.51 -11.29
CA PRO A 278 4.46 -3.24 -10.03
C PRO A 278 3.75 -4.58 -10.25
N GLU A 279 3.87 -5.47 -9.26
CA GLU A 279 3.14 -6.73 -9.24
C GLU A 279 1.63 -6.49 -9.39
N GLN A 280 0.96 -7.35 -10.13
CA GLN A 280 -0.50 -7.39 -10.22
C GLN A 280 -0.97 -8.64 -9.49
N GLY A 281 -2.03 -8.48 -8.72
CA GLY A 281 -2.57 -9.55 -7.90
C GLY A 281 -3.90 -9.12 -7.30
N HIS A 282 -4.45 -10.02 -6.49
CA HIS A 282 -5.68 -9.78 -5.78
C HIS A 282 -5.59 -10.33 -4.36
N TRP A 283 -6.44 -9.79 -3.48
CA TRP A 283 -6.58 -10.29 -2.13
C TRP A 283 -7.62 -11.41 -2.09
N GLU A 284 -7.23 -12.57 -1.58
CA GLU A 284 -8.14 -13.66 -1.24
C GLU A 284 -8.34 -13.74 0.27
N TYR A 285 -9.49 -14.27 0.69
CA TYR A 285 -9.81 -14.55 2.09
C TYR A 285 -9.88 -16.07 2.28
N ARG A 286 -8.90 -16.64 3.00
CA ARG A 286 -8.76 -18.09 3.23
C ARG A 286 -9.04 -18.50 4.66
#